data_AF-A0A3E1NCV0-F1
#
_entry.id   AF-A0A3E1NCV0-F1
#
_cell.length_a   1.000
_cell.length_b   1.000
_cell.length_c   1.000
_cell.angle_alpha   90.00
_cell.angle_beta   90.00
_cell.angle_gamma   90.00
#
_symmetry.space_group_name_H-M   'P 1'
#
loop_
_entity.id
_entity.type
_entity.pdbx_description
1 polymer ?
#
loop_
_entity_poly.entity_id
_entity_poly.type
_entity_poly.pdbx_seq_one_letter_code
_entity_poly.pdbx_strand_id
1 'polypeptide(L)'
;MITKAAITALNELLQLPATGNEQDWEVELADKNRIAGFVNVAHTANLSAAERFALVALILCSYEEFLWDDFDNGNVLWKTIAEVLNQHKGAYDERLNYWAVWNAKERADWFALTPLVRKYLKQG
;
A
#
# COMPACT_ATOMS: atom_id res chain seq x y z
N MET A 1 -4.68 12.36 -2.44
CA MET A 1 -5.59 12.55 -1.28
C MET A 1 -6.69 11.51 -1.35
N ILE A 2 -6.93 10.79 -0.24
CA ILE A 2 -8.01 9.80 -0.11
C ILE A 2 -9.31 10.53 0.21
N THR A 3 -10.43 10.05 -0.31
CA THR A 3 -11.76 10.59 0.02
C THR A 3 -12.61 9.52 0.69
N LYS A 4 -13.57 9.94 1.52
CA LYS A 4 -14.56 9.02 2.11
C LYS A 4 -15.29 8.18 1.06
N ALA A 5 -15.66 8.78 -0.07
CA ALA A 5 -16.31 8.07 -1.17
C ALA A 5 -15.42 6.96 -1.76
N ALA A 6 -14.12 7.23 -1.92
CA ALA A 6 -13.17 6.22 -2.38
C ALA A 6 -12.99 5.08 -1.36
N ILE A 7 -12.98 5.39 -0.05
CA ILE A 7 -12.93 4.39 1.01
C ILE A 7 -14.19 3.50 0.97
N THR A 8 -15.38 4.10 0.90
CA THR A 8 -16.64 3.35 0.81
C THR A 8 -16.66 2.43 -0.42
N ALA A 9 -16.30 2.95 -1.59
CA ALA A 9 -16.27 2.16 -2.82
C ALA A 9 -15.27 1.00 -2.73
N LEU A 10 -14.10 1.22 -2.12
CA LEU A 10 -13.14 0.14 -1.89
C LEU A 10 -13.61 -0.88 -0.87
N ASN A 11 -14.25 -0.46 0.22
CA ASN A 11 -14.79 -1.38 1.23
C ASN A 11 -15.80 -2.35 0.59
N GLU A 12 -16.66 -1.84 -0.29
CA GLU A 12 -17.62 -2.67 -1.05
C GLU A 12 -16.91 -3.55 -2.07
N LEU A 13 -16.05 -2.99 -2.92
CA LEU A 13 -15.34 -3.70 -3.99
C LEU A 13 -14.48 -4.84 -3.45
N LEU A 14 -13.78 -4.59 -2.35
CA LEU A 14 -12.89 -5.54 -1.71
C LEU A 14 -13.58 -6.36 -0.62
N GLN A 15 -14.87 -6.14 -0.33
CA GLN A 15 -15.56 -6.81 0.78
C GLN A 15 -14.74 -6.72 2.09
N LEU A 16 -14.30 -5.50 2.43
CA LEU A 16 -13.58 -5.27 3.69
C LEU A 16 -14.58 -5.28 4.85
N PRO A 17 -14.18 -5.76 6.04
CA PRO A 17 -15.06 -5.86 7.20
C PRO A 17 -15.25 -4.49 7.89
N ALA A 18 -15.58 -3.46 7.12
CA ALA A 18 -15.79 -2.11 7.62
C ALA A 18 -17.05 -2.04 8.50
N THR A 19 -16.91 -1.42 9.66
CA THR A 19 -17.97 -1.26 10.65
C THR A 19 -18.63 0.12 10.58
N GLY A 20 -18.01 1.06 9.86
CA GLY A 20 -18.40 2.46 9.79
C GLY A 20 -17.78 3.33 10.88
N ASN A 21 -16.94 2.75 11.75
CA ASN A 21 -16.18 3.47 12.78
C ASN A 21 -14.75 3.80 12.34
N GLU A 22 -14.33 3.35 11.16
CA GLU A 22 -13.01 3.58 10.61
C GLU A 22 -12.80 5.06 10.22
N GLN A 23 -11.54 5.48 10.13
CA GLN A 23 -11.19 6.83 9.70
C GLN A 23 -11.67 7.15 8.28
N ASP A 24 -11.95 8.43 8.02
CA ASP A 24 -12.38 8.92 6.70
C ASP A 24 -11.23 9.39 5.80
N TRP A 25 -9.99 9.33 6.32
CA TRP A 25 -8.77 9.76 5.63
C TRP A 25 -7.86 8.61 5.18
N GLU A 26 -8.10 7.37 5.65
CA GLU A 26 -7.34 6.17 5.27
C GLU A 26 -8.18 4.89 5.45
N VAL A 27 -7.86 3.83 4.70
CA VAL A 27 -8.44 2.49 4.89
C VAL A 27 -7.67 1.76 5.99
N GLU A 28 -8.25 1.62 7.18
CA GLU A 28 -7.62 0.97 8.36
C GLU A 28 -7.84 -0.55 8.43
N LEU A 29 -8.00 -1.21 7.28
CA LEU A 29 -8.34 -2.63 7.19
C LEU A 29 -7.26 -3.43 6.48
N ALA A 30 -6.01 -3.13 6.84
CA ALA A 30 -4.84 -3.87 6.37
C ALA A 30 -4.99 -5.36 6.71
N ASP A 31 -4.57 -6.21 5.77
CA ASP A 31 -4.62 -7.67 5.94
C ASP A 31 -3.52 -8.32 5.11
N LYS A 32 -2.47 -8.77 5.81
CA LYS A 32 -1.33 -9.47 5.20
C LYS A 32 -1.70 -10.67 4.33
N ASN A 33 -2.84 -11.32 4.58
CA ASN A 33 -3.28 -12.51 3.83
C ASN A 33 -4.01 -12.15 2.53
N ARG A 34 -4.35 -10.88 2.31
CA ARG A 34 -5.18 -10.42 1.18
C ARG A 34 -4.43 -9.61 0.13
N ILE A 35 -3.12 -9.42 0.30
CA ILE A 35 -2.25 -8.63 -0.59
C ILE A 35 -2.43 -9.02 -2.06
N ALA A 36 -2.43 -10.32 -2.37
CA ALA A 36 -2.60 -10.81 -3.74
C ALA A 36 -3.95 -10.38 -4.36
N GLY A 37 -5.02 -10.39 -3.57
CA GLY A 37 -6.34 -9.92 -4.00
C GLY A 37 -6.35 -8.40 -4.23
N PHE A 38 -5.73 -7.64 -3.35
CA PHE A 38 -5.62 -6.18 -3.48
C PHE A 38 -4.81 -5.78 -4.72
N VAL A 39 -3.68 -6.44 -4.96
CA VAL A 39 -2.85 -6.25 -6.17
C VAL A 39 -3.64 -6.60 -7.44
N ASN A 40 -4.37 -7.71 -7.44
CA ASN A 40 -5.20 -8.09 -8.58
C ASN A 40 -6.27 -7.03 -8.90
N VAL A 41 -6.91 -6.45 -7.88
CA VAL A 41 -7.87 -5.36 -8.07
C VAL A 41 -7.19 -4.10 -8.62
N ALA A 42 -5.99 -3.77 -8.13
CA ALA A 42 -5.24 -2.63 -8.63
C ALA A 42 -4.92 -2.73 -10.14
N HIS A 43 -4.70 -3.95 -10.65
CA HIS A 43 -4.43 -4.18 -12.07
C HIS A 43 -5.68 -4.23 -12.95
N THR A 44 -6.79 -4.74 -12.43
CA THR A 44 -7.95 -5.12 -13.27
C THR A 44 -9.17 -4.21 -13.12
N ALA A 45 -9.31 -3.51 -12.00
CA ALA A 45 -10.47 -2.65 -11.76
C ALA A 45 -10.30 -1.25 -12.40
N ASN A 46 -11.40 -0.71 -12.91
CA ASN A 46 -11.46 0.67 -13.37
C ASN A 46 -11.64 1.63 -12.18
N LEU A 47 -10.53 1.95 -11.51
CA LEU A 47 -10.51 2.80 -10.33
C LEU A 47 -10.39 4.29 -10.70
N SER A 48 -10.91 5.16 -9.86
CA SER A 48 -10.58 6.59 -9.85
C SER A 48 -9.19 6.82 -9.24
N ALA A 49 -8.66 8.03 -9.35
CA ALA A 49 -7.36 8.36 -8.75
C ALA A 49 -7.36 8.26 -7.21
N ALA A 50 -8.48 8.64 -6.57
CA ALA A 50 -8.63 8.54 -5.13
C ALA A 50 -8.71 7.08 -4.66
N GLU A 51 -9.48 6.23 -5.36
CA GLU A 51 -9.56 4.79 -5.07
C GLU A 51 -8.22 4.10 -5.30
N ARG A 52 -7.49 4.41 -6.38
CA ARG A 52 -6.13 3.89 -6.58
C ARG A 52 -5.19 4.27 -5.45
N PHE A 53 -5.22 5.52 -5.02
CA PHE A 53 -4.34 5.99 -3.95
C PHE A 53 -4.68 5.32 -2.62
N ALA A 54 -5.97 5.14 -2.31
CA ALA A 54 -6.43 4.41 -1.13
C ALA A 54 -6.07 2.91 -1.19
N LEU A 55 -6.21 2.27 -2.35
CA LEU A 55 -5.85 0.86 -2.54
C LEU A 55 -4.33 0.65 -2.40
N VAL A 56 -3.51 1.53 -2.98
CA VAL A 56 -2.05 1.44 -2.83
C VAL A 56 -1.63 1.65 -1.38
N ALA A 57 -2.27 2.58 -0.66
CA ALA A 57 -2.04 2.73 0.77
C ALA A 57 -2.35 1.43 1.54
N LEU A 58 -3.52 0.84 1.29
CA LEU A 58 -3.94 -0.42 1.89
C LEU A 58 -2.95 -1.56 1.58
N ILE A 59 -2.48 -1.66 0.33
CA ILE A 59 -1.48 -2.66 -0.09
C ILE A 59 -0.18 -2.49 0.68
N LEU A 60 0.31 -1.25 0.80
CA LEU A 60 1.55 -0.97 1.53
C LEU A 60 1.39 -1.30 3.01
N CYS A 61 0.32 -0.86 3.67
CA CYS A 61 0.06 -1.22 5.08
C CYS A 61 -0.04 -2.73 5.29
N SER A 62 -0.74 -3.45 4.41
CA SER A 62 -0.88 -4.91 4.49
C SER A 62 0.46 -5.62 4.28
N TYR A 63 1.31 -5.10 3.39
CA TYR A 63 2.62 -5.65 3.13
C TYR A 63 3.64 -5.32 4.23
N GLU A 64 3.52 -4.16 4.90
CA GLU A 64 4.24 -3.88 6.14
C GLU A 64 3.96 -4.99 7.16
N GLU A 65 2.68 -5.23 7.48
CA GLU A 65 2.25 -6.30 8.41
C GLU A 65 2.79 -7.68 8.01
N PHE A 66 2.76 -8.01 6.72
CA PHE A 66 3.33 -9.25 6.21
C PHE A 66 4.83 -9.37 6.56
N LEU A 67 5.61 -8.31 6.40
CA LEU A 67 7.05 -8.32 6.66
C LEU A 67 7.43 -8.44 8.15
N TRP A 68 6.49 -8.21 9.07
CA TRP A 68 6.69 -8.46 10.50
C TRP A 68 6.63 -9.94 10.86
N ASP A 69 5.76 -10.68 10.17
CA ASP A 69 5.46 -12.08 10.50
C ASP A 69 6.13 -13.09 9.56
N ASP A 70 6.45 -12.67 8.34
CA ASP A 70 6.89 -13.54 7.26
C ASP A 70 8.06 -12.94 6.45
N PHE A 71 8.63 -13.76 5.58
CA PHE A 71 9.71 -13.37 4.68
C PHE A 71 9.28 -13.50 3.21
N ASP A 72 9.30 -12.39 2.48
CA ASP A 72 9.03 -12.40 1.02
C ASP A 72 10.24 -12.99 0.27
N ASN A 73 10.25 -14.32 0.16
CA ASN A 73 11.35 -15.05 -0.45
C ASN A 73 11.58 -14.62 -1.90
N GLY A 74 12.70 -13.94 -2.15
CA GLY A 74 13.04 -13.42 -3.48
C GLY A 74 12.26 -12.16 -3.88
N ASN A 75 11.61 -11.49 -2.92
CA ASN A 75 10.81 -10.28 -3.11
C ASN A 75 9.71 -10.46 -4.17
N VAL A 76 9.00 -11.59 -4.16
CA VAL A 76 7.99 -11.92 -5.16
C VAL A 76 6.76 -11.04 -4.99
N LEU A 77 6.25 -10.88 -3.77
CA LEU A 77 5.14 -9.97 -3.50
C LEU A 77 5.55 -8.51 -3.73
N TRP A 78 6.75 -8.12 -3.33
CA TRP A 78 7.22 -6.76 -3.62
C TRP A 78 7.29 -6.46 -5.11
N LYS A 79 7.69 -7.42 -5.95
CA LYS A 79 7.72 -7.22 -7.41
C LYS A 79 6.33 -6.92 -7.97
N THR A 80 5.31 -7.64 -7.53
CA THR A 80 3.93 -7.40 -8.00
C THR A 80 3.39 -6.06 -7.46
N ILE A 81 3.71 -5.70 -6.22
CA ILE A 81 3.39 -4.37 -5.68
C ILE A 81 4.10 -3.27 -6.50
N ALA A 82 5.37 -3.46 -6.83
CA ALA A 82 6.13 -2.50 -7.64
C ALA A 82 5.56 -2.35 -9.06
N GLU A 83 5.02 -3.42 -9.66
CA GLU A 83 4.28 -3.34 -10.92
C GLU A 83 3.06 -2.41 -10.80
N VAL A 84 2.27 -2.52 -9.73
CA VAL A 84 1.16 -1.59 -9.44
C VAL A 84 1.65 -0.15 -9.32
N LEU A 85 2.71 0.09 -8.54
CA LEU A 85 3.28 1.43 -8.37
C LEU A 85 3.75 2.04 -9.70
N ASN A 86 4.31 1.22 -10.59
CA ASN A 86 4.81 1.65 -11.89
C ASN A 86 3.70 2.01 -12.90
N GLN A 87 2.48 1.47 -12.75
CA GLN A 87 1.34 1.84 -13.62
C GLN A 87 1.01 3.33 -13.57
N HIS A 88 1.27 3.96 -12.42
CA HIS A 88 1.07 5.38 -12.20
C HIS A 88 2.30 5.99 -11.52
N LYS A 89 3.46 5.86 -12.18
CA LYS A 89 4.75 6.37 -11.68
C LYS A 89 4.63 7.84 -11.24
N GLY A 90 5.13 8.16 -10.05
CA GLY A 90 5.07 9.49 -9.45
C GLY A 90 3.81 9.78 -8.64
N ALA A 91 2.68 9.10 -8.91
CA ALA A 91 1.40 9.39 -8.24
C ALA A 91 1.40 9.04 -6.74
N TYR A 92 2.36 8.22 -6.30
CA TYR A 92 2.45 7.71 -4.94
C TYR A 92 3.69 8.23 -4.18
N ASP A 93 4.46 9.15 -4.78
CA ASP A 93 5.76 9.57 -4.23
C ASP A 93 5.65 10.12 -2.82
N GLU A 94 4.62 10.93 -2.52
CA GLU A 94 4.37 11.43 -1.16
C GLU A 94 4.24 10.28 -0.14
N ARG A 95 3.43 9.27 -0.48
CA ARG A 95 3.21 8.11 0.38
C ARG A 95 4.45 7.24 0.49
N LEU A 96 5.18 7.03 -0.61
CA LEU A 96 6.43 6.27 -0.59
C LEU A 96 7.51 7.01 0.23
N ASN A 97 7.56 8.34 0.17
CA ASN A 97 8.49 9.13 0.99
C ASN A 97 8.17 9.04 2.48
N TYR A 98 6.89 8.93 2.87
CA TYR A 98 6.50 8.63 4.24
C TYR A 98 7.14 7.32 4.74
N TRP A 99 6.99 6.23 3.99
CA TRP A 99 7.58 4.92 4.33
C TRP A 99 9.10 4.88 4.23
N ALA A 100 9.70 5.73 3.40
CA ALA A 100 11.15 5.81 3.25
C ALA A 100 11.83 6.43 4.47
N VAL A 101 11.13 7.20 5.29
CA VAL A 101 11.63 7.84 6.52
C VAL A 101 13.07 8.36 6.36
N TRP A 102 13.34 9.16 5.33
CA TRP A 102 14.71 9.53 4.93
C TRP A 102 15.56 10.13 6.05
N ASN A 103 14.89 10.79 7.01
CA ASN A 103 15.54 11.44 8.14
C ASN A 103 15.88 10.47 9.30
N ALA A 104 15.36 9.24 9.28
CA ALA A 104 15.66 8.22 10.28
C ALA A 104 17.10 7.69 10.12
N LYS A 105 17.93 7.97 11.13
CA LYS A 105 19.36 7.61 11.14
C LYS A 105 19.59 6.18 11.63
N GLU A 106 18.73 5.69 12.50
CA GLU A 106 18.86 4.36 13.10
C GLU A 106 17.87 3.39 12.49
N ARG A 107 18.27 2.12 12.37
CA ARG A 107 17.40 1.07 11.81
C ARG A 107 16.20 0.78 12.70
N ALA A 108 16.31 1.04 14.01
CA ALA A 108 15.20 0.89 14.95
C ALA A 108 14.02 1.83 14.65
N ASP A 109 14.27 2.92 13.93
CA ASP A 109 13.25 3.90 13.51
C ASP A 109 12.66 3.59 12.12
N TRP A 110 13.05 2.47 11.50
CA TRP A 110 12.59 2.11 10.16
C TRP A 110 11.36 1.22 10.22
N PHE A 111 10.45 1.43 9.28
CA PHE A 111 9.43 0.45 8.94
C PHE A 111 10.08 -0.77 8.28
N ALA A 112 9.43 -1.93 8.33
CA ALA A 112 9.90 -3.12 7.65
C ALA A 112 9.99 -2.89 6.12
N LEU A 113 9.08 -2.07 5.57
CA LEU A 113 9.05 -1.58 4.19
C LEU A 113 10.21 -0.67 3.81
N THR A 114 10.79 0.07 4.75
CA THR A 114 11.71 1.18 4.46
C THR A 114 12.85 0.79 3.49
N PRO A 115 13.55 -0.36 3.64
CA PRO A 115 14.61 -0.74 2.71
C PRO A 115 14.10 -0.94 1.26
N LEU A 116 12.91 -1.51 1.09
CA LEU A 116 12.32 -1.81 -0.21
C LEU A 116 11.87 -0.52 -0.90
N VAL A 117 11.18 0.35 -0.17
CA VAL A 117 10.70 1.63 -0.68
C VAL A 117 11.85 2.55 -1.07
N ARG A 118 12.90 2.65 -0.22
CA ARG A 118 14.11 3.43 -0.56
C ARG A 118 14.80 2.91 -1.81
N LYS A 119 14.87 1.58 -1.98
CA LYS A 119 15.45 0.98 -3.17
C LYS A 119 14.63 1.31 -4.42
N TYR A 120 13.31 1.23 -4.33
CA TYR A 120 12.40 1.58 -5.43
C TYR A 120 12.50 3.06 -5.82
N LEU A 121 12.45 3.98 -4.87
CA LEU A 121 12.55 5.43 -5.13
C LEU A 121 13.87 5.86 -5.75
N LYS A 122 14.97 5.10 -5.54
CA LYS A 122 16.28 5.37 -6.15
C LYS A 122 16.44 4.81 -7.56
N GLN A 123 15.52 3.95 -8.02
CA GLN A 123 15.53 3.37 -9.37
C GLN A 123 14.71 4.21 -10.36
N GLY A 124 13.86 5.10 -9.85
CA GLY A 124 12.96 5.95 -10.63
C GLY A 124 13.64 7.19 -11.18
#